data_AF-A0A7S0YLN2-F1
#
_entry.id   AF-A0A7S0YLN2-F1
#
_cell.length_a   1.000
_cell.length_b   1.000
_cell.length_c   1.000
_cell.angle_alpha   90.00
_cell.angle_beta   90.00
_cell.angle_gamma   90.00
#
_symmetry.space_group_name_H-M   'P 1'
#
loop_
_entity.id
_entity.type
_entity.pdbx_description
1 polymer ?
#
loop_
_entity_poly.entity_id
_entity_poly.type
_entity_poly.pdbx_seq_one_letter_code
_entity_poly.pdbx_strand_id
1 'polypeptide(L)'
;RGGTGPLDGAVLTMVDLKGRALPMRVSVSTREDLGDRLHVVEASWASYEEGVSARRIQLKLNEHGTVTSVIPGTPCSLFGFDPEELTGLPIWSFLDLGTEETSVSRTTDSLKKSFAT
;
A
#
# COMPACT_ATOMS: atom_id res chain seq x y z
N ARG A 1 -7.48 11.43 -33.85
CA ARG A 1 -7.69 12.57 -32.93
C ARG A 1 -8.93 12.24 -32.09
N GLY A 2 -8.74 11.71 -30.89
CA GLY A 2 -9.81 11.31 -29.97
C GLY A 2 -9.26 11.43 -28.55
N GLY A 3 -9.87 12.29 -27.74
CA GLY A 3 -9.29 12.82 -26.50
C GLY A 3 -9.24 11.81 -25.36
N THR A 4 -8.09 11.78 -24.68
CA THR A 4 -7.87 11.15 -23.38
C THR A 4 -8.35 12.13 -22.29
N GLY A 5 -9.60 12.01 -21.88
CA GLY A 5 -10.03 12.50 -20.56
C GLY A 5 -9.51 11.55 -19.48
N PRO A 6 -9.42 11.99 -18.21
CA PRO A 6 -8.97 11.12 -17.12
C PRO A 6 -9.92 9.92 -17.03
N LEU A 7 -9.35 8.71 -17.07
CA LEU A 7 -10.09 7.51 -16.69
C LEU A 7 -10.38 7.67 -15.20
N ASP A 8 -11.58 8.12 -14.85
CA ASP A 8 -12.08 8.11 -13.47
C ASP A 8 -12.09 6.65 -13.00
N GLY A 9 -10.96 6.22 -12.44
CA GLY A 9 -10.80 4.90 -11.85
C GLY A 9 -11.80 4.75 -10.72
N ALA A 10 -12.53 3.64 -10.70
CA ALA A 10 -13.47 3.37 -9.62
C ALA A 10 -12.72 3.40 -8.27
N VAL A 11 -13.04 4.37 -7.41
CA VAL A 11 -12.48 4.47 -6.06
C VAL A 11 -13.43 3.78 -5.09
N LEU A 12 -12.97 2.68 -4.50
CA LEU A 12 -13.72 1.93 -3.49
C LEU A 12 -13.18 2.27 -2.11
N THR A 13 -14.07 2.72 -1.22
CA THR A 13 -13.76 2.87 0.22
C THR A 13 -14.74 2.02 1.00
N MET A 14 -14.22 1.03 1.73
CA MET A 14 -15.00 0.23 2.67
C MET A 14 -14.89 0.82 4.06
N VAL A 15 -16.03 1.00 4.74
CA VAL A 15 -16.09 1.51 6.11
C VAL A 15 -16.93 0.61 7.01
N ASP A 16 -16.61 0.57 8.30
CA ASP A 16 -17.47 -0.10 9.28
C ASP A 16 -18.72 0.73 9.62
N LEU A 17 -19.60 0.20 10.46
CA LEU A 17 -20.81 0.91 10.94
C LEU A 17 -20.50 2.22 11.70
N LYS A 18 -19.23 2.43 12.09
CA LYS A 18 -18.74 3.64 12.78
C LYS A 18 -17.97 4.56 11.83
N GLY A 19 -17.95 4.27 10.53
CA GLY A 19 -17.27 5.08 9.51
C GLY A 19 -15.75 4.89 9.44
N ARG A 20 -15.17 3.88 10.11
CA ARG A 20 -13.72 3.63 10.08
C ARG A 20 -13.35 2.82 8.84
N ALA A 21 -12.31 3.25 8.13
CA ALA A 21 -11.81 2.56 6.94
C ALA A 21 -11.35 1.14 7.27
N LEU A 22 -11.76 0.18 6.44
CA LEU A 22 -11.41 -1.22 6.61
C LEU A 22 -10.39 -1.66 5.55
N PRO A 23 -9.31 -2.36 5.97
CA PRO A 23 -8.39 -2.98 5.03
C PRO A 23 -9.13 -4.07 4.24
N MET A 24 -9.13 -3.91 2.91
CA MET A 24 -9.75 -4.84 1.98
C MET A 24 -8.77 -5.14 0.86
N ARG A 25 -8.76 -6.38 0.38
CA ARG A 25 -8.14 -6.74 -0.88
C ARG A 25 -9.19 -6.61 -1.98
N VAL A 26 -8.87 -5.88 -3.03
CA VAL A 26 -9.74 -5.68 -4.19
C VAL A 26 -9.04 -6.17 -5.44
N SER A 27 -9.70 -7.06 -6.18
CA SER A 27 -9.30 -7.45 -7.54
C SER A 27 -10.42 -7.07 -8.51
N VAL A 28 -10.03 -6.46 -9.63
CA VAL A 28 -10.95 -6.16 -10.74
C VAL A 28 -10.52 -7.02 -11.91
N SER A 29 -11.43 -7.88 -12.37
CA SER A 29 -11.25 -8.63 -13.62
C SER A 29 -12.30 -8.18 -14.63
N THR A 30 -11.96 -8.24 -15.92
CA THR A 30 -12.91 -7.98 -16.99
C THR A 30 -13.18 -9.28 -17.71
N ARG A 31 -14.44 -9.65 -17.84
CA ARG A 31 -14.89 -10.84 -18.56
C ARG A 31 -15.85 -10.42 -19.66
N GLU A 32 -15.71 -11.01 -20.83
CA GLU A 32 -16.73 -10.88 -21.89
C GLU A 32 -17.72 -12.03 -21.75
N ASP A 33 -19.00 -11.69 -21.63
CA ASP A 33 -20.10 -12.66 -21.59
C ASP A 33 -21.22 -12.18 -22.52
N LEU A 34 -21.68 -13.06 -23.41
CA LEU A 34 -22.70 -12.77 -24.44
C LEU A 34 -22.47 -11.50 -25.29
N GLY A 35 -21.21 -11.06 -25.44
CA GLY A 35 -20.85 -9.86 -26.20
C GLY A 35 -20.78 -8.58 -25.36
N ASP A 36 -21.13 -8.63 -24.08
CA ASP A 36 -21.01 -7.52 -23.14
C ASP A 36 -19.73 -7.65 -22.29
N ARG A 37 -19.05 -6.51 -22.07
CA ARG A 37 -17.92 -6.42 -21.15
C ARG A 37 -18.41 -6.26 -19.72
N LEU A 38 -18.19 -7.28 -18.92
CA LEU A 38 -18.49 -7.28 -17.50
C LEU A 38 -17.22 -6.99 -16.69
N HIS A 39 -17.26 -5.99 -15.83
CA HIS A 39 -16.23 -5.76 -14.82
C HIS A 39 -16.65 -6.46 -13.52
N VAL A 40 -15.89 -7.48 -13.12
CA VAL A 40 -16.11 -8.22 -11.88
C VAL A 40 -15.17 -7.67 -10.82
N VAL A 41 -15.75 -7.14 -9.75
CA VAL A 41 -15.02 -6.66 -8.57
C VAL A 41 -15.14 -7.73 -7.49
N GLU A 42 -14.02 -8.31 -7.11
CA GLU A 42 -13.91 -9.20 -5.95
C GLU A 42 -13.31 -8.41 -4.80
N ALA A 43 -14.00 -8.42 -3.66
CA ALA A 43 -13.55 -7.78 -2.43
C ALA A 43 -13.51 -8.81 -1.30
N SER A 44 -12.35 -8.93 -0.65
CA SER A 44 -12.18 -9.79 0.52
C SER A 44 -11.56 -9.02 1.68
N TRP A 45 -11.89 -9.45 2.90
CA TRP A 45 -11.29 -8.92 4.12
C TRP A 45 -9.78 -9.12 4.08
N ALA A 46 -9.04 -8.04 4.33
CA ALA A 46 -7.62 -8.13 4.63
C ALA A 46 -7.42 -7.80 6.10
N SER A 47 -6.49 -8.48 6.76
CA SER A 47 -5.96 -8.00 8.02
C SER A 47 -5.21 -6.68 7.81
N TYR A 48 -5.02 -5.93 8.89
CA TYR A 48 -4.21 -4.71 8.85
C TYR A 48 -2.77 -5.00 8.38
N GLU A 49 -2.19 -6.11 8.82
CA GLU A 49 -0.84 -6.55 8.44
C GLU A 49 -0.74 -6.84 6.93
N GLU A 50 -1.73 -7.53 6.36
CA GLU A 50 -1.80 -7.79 4.92
C GLU A 50 -1.96 -6.49 4.12
N GLY A 51 -2.81 -5.56 4.58
CA GLY A 51 -3.01 -4.27 3.92
C GLY A 51 -1.74 -3.39 3.92
N VAL A 52 -0.96 -3.44 5.00
CA VAL A 52 0.33 -2.75 5.09
C VAL A 52 1.39 -3.44 4.22
N SER A 53 1.43 -4.77 4.24
CA SER A 53 2.39 -5.55 3.45
C SER A 53 2.21 -5.35 1.95
N ALA A 54 0.96 -5.22 1.48
CA ALA A 54 0.64 -4.90 0.09
C ALA A 54 1.16 -3.53 -0.38
N ARG A 55 1.58 -2.64 0.54
CA ARG A 55 2.10 -1.29 0.25
C ARG A 55 3.59 -1.14 0.51
N ARG A 56 4.29 -2.24 0.76
CA ARG A 56 5.73 -2.24 1.04
C ARG A 56 6.48 -2.87 -0.12
N ILE A 57 7.64 -2.30 -0.41
CA ILE A 57 8.67 -2.97 -1.20
C ILE A 57 9.57 -3.76 -0.25
N GLN A 58 9.85 -5.00 -0.60
CA GLN A 58 10.79 -5.85 0.13
C GLN A 58 12.06 -6.00 -0.68
N LEU A 59 13.20 -5.64 -0.07
CA LEU A 59 14.51 -5.65 -0.70
C LEU A 59 15.44 -6.60 0.08
N LYS A 60 16.27 -7.35 -0.64
CA LYS A 60 17.46 -7.95 -0.05
C LYS A 60 18.65 -7.02 -0.29
N LEU A 61 19.44 -6.81 0.76
CA LEU A 61 20.63 -5.97 0.73
C LEU A 61 21.86 -6.83 1.04
N ASN A 62 23.01 -6.45 0.48
CA ASN A 62 24.31 -6.97 0.97
C ASN A 62 24.80 -6.14 2.17
N GLU A 63 25.96 -6.53 2.71
CA GLU A 63 26.61 -5.85 3.84
C GLU A 63 27.01 -4.39 3.56
N HIS A 64 27.05 -3.98 2.30
CA HIS A 64 27.34 -2.61 1.88
C HIS A 64 26.07 -1.77 1.63
N GLY A 65 24.88 -2.35 1.82
CA GLY A 65 23.61 -1.68 1.55
C GLY A 65 23.26 -1.58 0.06
N THR A 66 23.89 -2.39 -0.79
CA THR A 66 23.49 -2.56 -2.21
C THR A 66 22.33 -3.52 -2.30
N VAL A 67 21.31 -3.16 -3.10
CA VAL A 67 20.17 -4.04 -3.37
C VAL A 67 20.63 -5.23 -4.22
N THR A 68 20.45 -6.45 -3.70
CA THR A 68 20.81 -7.70 -4.39
C THR A 68 19.62 -8.35 -5.08
N SER A 69 18.41 -8.13 -4.58
CA SER A 69 17.17 -8.57 -5.24
C SER A 69 15.96 -7.85 -4.67
N VAL A 70 14.94 -7.67 -5.50
CA VAL A 70 13.60 -7.29 -5.06
C VAL A 70 12.75 -8.55 -4.85
N ILE A 71 12.05 -8.65 -3.72
CA ILE A 71 11.18 -9.79 -3.45
C ILE A 71 9.92 -9.70 -4.32
N PRO A 72 9.53 -10.79 -5.00
CA PRO A 72 8.31 -10.82 -5.80
C PRO A 72 7.06 -10.49 -4.98
N GLY A 73 6.09 -9.85 -5.62
CA GLY A 73 4.81 -9.47 -4.99
C GLY A 73 4.64 -7.98 -4.75
N THR A 74 5.64 -7.16 -5.12
CA THR A 74 5.54 -5.70 -5.11
C THR A 74 5.08 -5.21 -6.49
N PRO A 75 3.86 -4.67 -6.66
CA PRO A 75 3.41 -4.17 -7.96
C PRO A 75 4.04 -2.81 -8.30
N CYS A 76 4.59 -2.68 -9.52
CA CYS A 76 5.25 -1.46 -10.01
C CYS A 76 4.33 -0.22 -9.95
N SER A 77 3.02 -0.44 -10.08
CA SER A 77 1.99 0.63 -10.04
C SER A 77 1.94 1.39 -8.72
N LEU A 78 2.47 0.85 -7.62
CA LEU A 78 2.46 1.53 -6.32
C LEU A 78 3.56 2.57 -6.15
N PHE A 79 4.69 2.40 -6.86
CA PHE A 79 5.89 3.20 -6.64
C PHE A 79 6.17 4.17 -7.80
N GLY A 80 5.50 3.99 -8.94
CA GLY A 80 5.68 4.86 -10.11
C GLY A 80 6.98 4.59 -10.88
N PHE A 81 7.71 3.53 -10.52
CA PHE A 81 8.88 3.01 -11.22
C PHE A 81 8.89 1.48 -11.12
N ASP A 82 9.74 0.82 -11.92
CA ASP A 82 9.90 -0.63 -11.84
C ASP A 82 10.85 -0.99 -10.67
N PRO A 83 10.37 -1.68 -9.61
CA PRO A 83 11.21 -2.09 -8.50
C PRO A 83 12.47 -2.86 -8.90
N GLU A 84 12.45 -3.61 -10.00
CA GLU A 84 13.61 -4.38 -10.45
C GLU A 84 14.82 -3.49 -10.80
N GLU A 85 14.58 -2.24 -11.20
CA GLU A 85 15.61 -1.24 -11.51
C GLU A 85 16.46 -0.87 -10.28
N LEU A 86 16.01 -1.18 -9.06
CA LEU A 86 16.79 -0.95 -7.84
C LEU A 86 17.98 -1.91 -7.71
N THR A 87 17.94 -3.06 -8.39
CA THR A 87 18.94 -4.11 -8.24
C THR A 87 20.33 -3.64 -8.69
N GLY A 88 21.34 -3.85 -7.85
CA GLY A 88 22.71 -3.41 -8.09
C GLY A 88 23.00 -1.97 -7.65
N LEU A 89 22.00 -1.22 -7.20
CA LEU A 89 22.16 0.15 -6.74
C LEU A 89 22.21 0.23 -5.20
N PRO A 90 22.95 1.18 -4.63
CA PRO A 90 22.95 1.41 -3.19
C PRO A 90 21.61 1.98 -2.74
N ILE A 91 21.08 1.49 -1.62
CA ILE A 91 19.76 1.91 -1.11
C ILE A 91 19.68 3.43 -0.86
N TRP A 92 20.79 4.04 -0.48
CA TRP A 92 20.91 5.47 -0.21
C TRP A 92 20.61 6.35 -1.42
N SER A 93 20.74 5.84 -2.65
CA SER A 93 20.40 6.58 -3.87
C SER A 93 18.91 6.92 -3.99
N PHE A 94 18.06 6.23 -3.22
CA PHE A 94 16.60 6.34 -3.31
C PHE A 94 15.95 6.83 -2.02
N LEU A 95 16.72 6.97 -0.95
CA LEU A 95 16.24 7.45 0.33
C LEU A 95 16.45 8.96 0.42
N ASP A 96 15.37 9.71 0.26
CA ASP A 96 15.33 11.08 0.75
C ASP A 96 14.95 11.04 2.23
N LEU A 97 15.97 11.04 3.08
CA LEU A 97 15.81 11.15 4.53
C LEU A 97 15.51 12.61 4.85
N GLY A 98 14.30 13.05 4.50
CA GLY A 98 13.85 14.41 4.76
C GLY A 98 14.22 14.82 6.18
N THR A 99 14.96 15.93 6.30
CA THR A 99 15.35 16.53 7.58
C THR A 99 14.13 17.20 8.21
N GLU A 100 13.15 16.42 8.59
CA GLU A 100 12.02 16.87 9.40
C GLU A 100 12.10 16.09 10.70
N GLU A 101 12.55 16.77 11.77
CA GLU A 101 12.52 16.28 13.14
C GLU A 101 11.06 15.93 13.50
N THR A 102 10.63 14.72 13.15
CA THR A 102 9.28 14.26 13.48
C THR A 102 9.30 13.89 14.96
N SER A 103 8.94 14.85 15.81
CA SER A 103 8.68 14.62 17.23
C SER A 103 7.54 13.61 17.35
N VAL A 104 7.87 12.34 17.54
CA VAL A 104 6.90 11.30 17.88
C VAL A 104 6.46 11.53 19.31
N SER A 105 5.40 12.31 19.50
CA SER A 105 4.68 12.40 20.78
C SER A 105 4.05 11.05 21.07
N ARG A 106 4.74 10.23 21.86
CA ARG A 106 4.18 9.05 22.51
C ARG A 106 3.16 9.52 23.55
N THR A 107 1.88 9.55 23.18
CA THR A 107 0.81 9.71 24.15
C THR A 107 0.65 8.41 24.93
N THR A 108 1.43 8.25 26.00
CA THR A 108 1.17 7.27 27.06
C THR A 108 0.71 8.01 28.30
N ASP A 109 -0.60 8.25 28.39
CA ASP A 109 -1.26 8.85 29.55
C ASP A 109 -2.74 8.42 29.47
N SER A 110 -3.39 7.73 30.41
CA SER A 110 -3.00 7.14 31.68
C SER A 110 -3.98 6.00 31.98
N LEU A 111 -3.47 4.78 32.20
CA LEU A 111 -4.14 3.80 33.04
C LEU A 111 -3.64 4.04 34.47
N LYS A 112 -4.47 4.70 35.31
CA LYS A 112 -4.62 4.42 36.74
C LYS A 112 -5.63 5.35 37.42
N LYS A 113 -6.62 4.69 38.05
CA LYS A 113 -7.23 5.00 39.37
C LYS A 113 -8.54 5.82 39.40
N SER A 114 -9.64 5.10 39.60
CA SER A 114 -10.60 5.32 40.70
C SER A 114 -11.69 4.23 40.65
N PHE A 115 -11.43 3.08 41.27
CA PHE A 115 -12.23 2.64 42.43
C PHE A 115 -12.48 3.72 43.50
N ALA A 116 -13.64 3.61 44.16
CA ALA A 116 -14.36 4.53 45.08
C ALA A 116 -15.35 5.44 44.33
N THR A 117 -16.66 5.37 44.53
CA THR A 117 -17.46 5.08 45.74
C THR A 117 -18.66 4.18 45.44
#